data_AF-A0A847BSJ1-F1
#
_entry.id   AF-A0A847BSJ1-F1
#
_cell.length_a   1.000
_cell.length_b   1.000
_cell.length_c   1.000
_cell.angle_alpha   90.00
_cell.angle_beta   90.00
_cell.angle_gamma   90.00
#
_symmetry.space_group_name_H-M   'P 1'
#
loop_
_entity.id
_entity.type
_entity.pdbx_description
1 polymer ?
#
loop_
_entity_poly.entity_id
_entity_poly.type
_entity_poly.pdbx_seq_one_letter_code
_entity_poly.pdbx_strand_id
1 'polypeptide(L)'
;MQTLNDEALKGTFDISAVSFALYPQIRNDFALLRTAVSFGQGYGPKLVKPKGKHLSKRFKLALSGEHTTNALLFRIVYPEARIFYKNFLDIEPAILSGEVDAGVLIHESILGFDESLEVAVELWDIW
;
A
#
# COMPACT_ATOMS: atom_id res chain seq x y z
N MET A 1 -7.83 6.28 -2.28
CA MET A 1 -7.95 6.10 -0.80
C MET A 1 -7.12 7.12 -0.02
N GLN A 2 -5.84 7.33 -0.34
CA GLN A 2 -4.99 8.30 0.38
C GLN A 2 -5.63 9.69 0.53
N THR A 3 -6.21 10.26 -0.53
CA THR A 3 -6.91 11.55 -0.45
C THR A 3 -8.03 11.57 0.60
N LEU A 4 -8.82 10.48 0.74
CA LEU A 4 -9.86 10.41 1.76
C LEU A 4 -9.29 10.27 3.17
N ASN A 5 -8.14 9.61 3.31
CA ASN A 5 -7.43 9.57 4.59
C ASN A 5 -6.97 10.98 5.00
N ASP A 6 -6.42 11.75 4.05
CA ASP A 6 -5.95 13.12 4.32
C ASP A 6 -7.10 14.07 4.67
N GLU A 7 -8.27 13.90 4.04
CA GLU A 7 -9.48 14.67 4.39
C GLU A 7 -10.10 14.24 5.74
N ALA A 8 -10.01 12.96 6.10
CA ALA A 8 -10.48 12.48 7.41
C ALA A 8 -9.63 13.05 8.56
N LEU A 9 -8.32 13.23 8.37
CA LEU A 9 -7.46 13.92 9.34
C LEU A 9 -7.87 15.38 9.61
N LYS A 10 -8.50 16.02 8.62
CA LYS A 10 -8.99 17.40 8.73
C LYS A 10 -10.42 17.48 9.29
N GLY A 11 -11.12 16.35 9.41
CA GLY A 11 -12.53 16.33 9.77
C GLY A 11 -13.44 16.91 8.68
N THR A 12 -13.05 16.86 7.40
CA THR A 12 -13.77 17.52 6.29
C THR A 12 -15.18 16.98 6.09
N PHE A 13 -15.40 15.68 6.33
CA PHE A 13 -16.67 15.00 6.06
C PHE A 13 -17.21 14.33 7.33
N ASP A 14 -18.53 14.35 7.50
CA ASP A 14 -19.22 13.64 8.60
C ASP A 14 -19.07 12.12 8.50
N ILE A 15 -18.95 11.60 7.27
CA ILE A 15 -18.77 10.18 6.96
C ILE A 15 -17.71 10.06 5.86
N SER A 16 -16.68 9.24 6.10
CA SER A 16 -15.60 9.00 5.13
C SER A 16 -15.17 7.54 5.13
N ALA A 17 -14.82 7.02 3.95
CA ALA A 17 -14.11 5.75 3.84
C ALA A 17 -12.63 5.99 4.15
N VAL A 18 -12.10 5.24 5.11
CA VAL A 18 -10.71 5.39 5.57
C VAL A 18 -9.97 4.06 5.54
N SER A 19 -8.66 4.14 5.40
CA SER A 19 -7.79 3.00 5.67
C SER A 19 -7.78 2.68 7.16
N PHE A 20 -7.81 1.40 7.50
CA PHE A 20 -7.83 0.97 8.91
C PHE A 20 -6.59 1.46 9.68
N ALA A 21 -5.43 1.57 9.00
CA ALA A 21 -4.21 2.15 9.56
C ALA A 21 -4.34 3.61 10.01
N LEU A 22 -5.29 4.36 9.44
CA LEU A 22 -5.53 5.74 9.84
C LEU A 22 -6.32 5.83 11.15
N TYR A 23 -7.20 4.86 11.43
CA TYR A 23 -8.18 4.96 12.52
C TYR A 23 -7.59 5.36 13.89
N PRO A 24 -6.42 4.84 14.33
CA PRO A 24 -5.83 5.27 15.60
C PRO A 24 -5.59 6.78 15.72
N GLN A 25 -5.36 7.48 14.60
CA GLN A 25 -5.12 8.92 14.57
C GLN A 25 -6.41 9.75 14.67
N ILE A 26 -7.53 9.21 14.21
CA ILE A 26 -8.84 9.91 14.15
C ILE A 26 -9.86 9.37 15.17
N ARG A 27 -9.45 8.43 16.03
CA ARG A 27 -10.35 7.68 16.94
C ARG A 27 -11.11 8.52 17.96
N ASN A 28 -10.68 9.75 18.21
CA ASN A 28 -11.33 10.64 19.17
C ASN A 28 -12.50 11.40 18.54
N ASP A 29 -12.47 11.56 17.21
CA ASP A 29 -13.44 12.34 16.45
C ASP A 29 -14.38 11.46 15.62
N PHE A 30 -13.94 10.24 15.27
CA PHE A 30 -14.69 9.29 14.45
C PHE A 30 -14.90 7.95 15.14
N ALA A 31 -16.01 7.29 14.80
CA ALA A 31 -16.31 5.91 15.17
C ALA A 31 -16.41 5.02 13.93
N LEU A 32 -15.96 3.76 14.04
CA LEU A 32 -16.08 2.79 12.95
C LEU A 32 -17.51 2.26 12.82
N LEU A 33 -18.00 2.20 11.58
CA LEU A 33 -19.23 1.48 11.26
C LEU A 33 -18.96 -0.02 11.20
N ARG A 34 -19.99 -0.82 11.53
CA ARG A 34 -19.94 -2.29 11.44
C ARG A 34 -20.15 -2.82 10.01
N THR A 35 -20.52 -1.95 9.08
CA THR A 35 -20.86 -2.25 7.68
C THR A 35 -19.91 -1.50 6.74
N ALA A 36 -19.90 -1.88 5.46
CA ALA A 36 -19.05 -1.30 4.42
C ALA A 36 -17.53 -1.44 4.69
N VAL A 37 -17.13 -2.44 5.47
CA VAL A 37 -15.72 -2.80 5.68
C VAL A 37 -15.20 -3.63 4.50
N SER A 38 -13.96 -3.37 4.08
CA SER A 38 -13.27 -4.16 3.06
C SER A 38 -12.12 -4.92 3.70
N PHE A 39 -12.31 -6.23 3.87
CA PHE A 39 -11.29 -7.16 4.31
C PHE A 39 -11.23 -8.31 3.30
N GLY A 40 -10.03 -8.68 2.88
CA GLY A 40 -9.77 -9.80 1.98
C GLY A 40 -9.20 -10.99 2.75
N GLN A 41 -9.49 -12.20 2.27
CA GLN A 41 -8.86 -13.43 2.74
C GLN A 41 -8.32 -14.19 1.52
N GLY A 42 -7.03 -14.51 1.53
CA GLY A 42 -6.36 -15.22 0.43
C GLY A 42 -6.18 -14.40 -0.86
N TYR A 43 -6.38 -13.08 -0.81
CA TYR A 43 -6.06 -12.16 -1.89
C TYR A 43 -5.70 -10.78 -1.33
N GLY A 44 -4.93 -10.01 -2.08
CA GLY A 44 -4.62 -8.66 -1.65
C GLY A 44 -3.44 -8.03 -2.39
N PRO A 45 -2.93 -6.93 -1.84
CA PRO A 45 -1.75 -6.24 -2.33
C PRO A 45 -0.55 -7.16 -2.49
N LYS A 46 0.24 -6.91 -3.53
CA LYS A 46 1.42 -7.72 -3.87
C LYS A 46 2.63 -6.82 -3.93
N LEU A 47 3.68 -7.17 -3.20
CA LEU A 47 5.00 -6.58 -3.43
C LEU A 47 5.58 -7.21 -4.67
N VAL A 48 5.80 -6.42 -5.71
CA VAL A 48 6.41 -6.87 -6.97
C VAL A 48 7.77 -6.23 -7.19
N LYS A 49 8.64 -6.94 -7.88
CA LYS A 49 9.99 -6.51 -8.27
C LYS A 49 10.36 -7.07 -9.64
N PRO A 50 11.39 -6.54 -10.32
CA PRO A 50 11.93 -7.17 -11.52
C PRO A 50 12.36 -8.61 -11.26
N LYS A 51 12.11 -9.51 -12.23
CA LYS A 51 12.45 -10.93 -12.16
C LYS A 51 13.93 -11.14 -11.83
N GLY A 52 14.20 -12.01 -10.86
CA GLY A 52 15.55 -12.34 -10.42
C GLY A 52 16.29 -11.23 -9.66
N LYS A 53 15.68 -10.05 -9.44
CA LYS A 53 16.31 -8.97 -8.67
C LYS A 53 16.37 -9.32 -7.19
N HIS A 54 17.55 -9.23 -6.58
CA HIS A 54 17.68 -9.34 -5.12
C HIS A 54 17.41 -7.98 -4.46
N LEU A 55 16.50 -7.94 -3.48
CA LEU A 55 16.22 -6.73 -2.70
C LEU A 55 17.17 -6.67 -1.50
N SER A 56 17.95 -5.60 -1.41
CA SER A 56 18.72 -5.29 -0.20
C SER A 56 17.79 -4.88 0.94
N LYS A 57 18.26 -4.82 2.19
CA LYS A 57 17.44 -4.32 3.32
C LYS A 57 16.98 -2.86 3.14
N ARG A 58 17.75 -2.05 2.40
CA ARG A 58 17.53 -0.61 2.21
C ARG A 58 17.07 -0.25 0.79
N PHE A 59 16.44 -1.21 0.11
CA PHE A 59 15.88 -1.02 -1.22
C PHE A 59 14.86 0.13 -1.26
N LYS A 60 14.67 0.71 -2.44
CA LYS A 60 13.64 1.73 -2.68
C LYS A 60 12.29 1.04 -2.91
N LEU A 61 11.31 1.36 -2.06
CA LEU A 61 9.98 0.77 -2.08
C LEU A 61 8.91 1.82 -2.42
N ALA A 62 8.17 1.60 -3.50
CA ALA A 62 7.02 2.43 -3.84
C ALA A 62 5.73 1.96 -3.13
N LEU A 63 5.01 2.89 -2.51
CA LEU A 63 3.72 2.65 -1.83
C LEU A 63 2.67 3.67 -2.28
N SER A 64 1.41 3.29 -2.29
CA SER A 64 0.30 4.09 -2.84
C SER A 64 -0.24 5.21 -1.92
N GLY A 65 0.32 5.36 -0.72
CA GLY A 65 -0.02 6.43 0.21
C GLY A 65 0.40 6.15 1.64
N GLU A 66 0.79 7.20 2.37
CA GLU A 66 1.37 7.11 3.72
C GLU A 66 0.42 6.51 4.75
N HIS A 67 -0.87 6.82 4.66
CA HIS A 67 -1.86 6.43 5.66
C HIS A 67 -2.66 5.20 5.25
N THR A 68 -2.22 4.49 4.21
CA THR A 68 -2.88 3.26 3.78
C THR A 68 -2.53 2.07 4.68
N THR A 69 -3.46 1.13 4.84
CA THR A 69 -3.21 -0.10 5.62
C THR A 69 -2.01 -0.87 5.09
N ASN A 70 -1.85 -0.91 3.77
CA ASN A 70 -0.72 -1.60 3.14
C ASN A 70 0.60 -0.90 3.46
N ALA A 71 0.63 0.43 3.42
CA ALA A 71 1.84 1.15 3.76
C ALA A 71 2.26 0.92 5.21
N LEU A 72 1.32 0.86 6.14
CA LEU A 72 1.60 0.49 7.53
C LEU A 72 2.25 -0.90 7.61
N LEU A 73 1.63 -1.92 7.01
CA LEU A 73 2.11 -3.30 7.07
C LEU A 73 3.50 -3.45 6.44
N PHE A 74 3.70 -2.91 5.24
CA PHE A 74 4.99 -2.99 4.57
C PHE A 74 6.09 -2.20 5.28
N ARG A 75 5.76 -1.11 6.00
CA ARG A 75 6.72 -0.41 6.86
C ARG A 75 7.12 -1.23 8.09
N ILE A 76 6.21 -2.04 8.63
CA ILE A 76 6.51 -2.95 9.75
C ILE A 76 7.43 -4.08 9.27
N VAL A 77 7.13 -4.67 8.11
CA VAL A 77 7.86 -5.82 7.56
C VAL A 77 9.23 -5.42 6.99
N TYR A 78 9.32 -4.23 6.38
CA TYR A 78 10.54 -3.71 5.78
C TYR A 78 10.97 -2.39 6.43
N PRO A 79 11.38 -2.41 7.71
CA PRO A 79 11.64 -1.18 8.49
C PRO A 79 12.84 -0.38 7.98
N GLU A 80 13.75 -0.99 7.23
CA GLU A 80 14.93 -0.35 6.66
C GLU A 80 14.74 0.14 5.21
N ALA A 81 13.62 -0.19 4.57
CA ALA A 81 13.37 0.20 3.19
C ALA A 81 13.20 1.73 3.06
N ARG A 82 13.64 2.28 1.92
CA ARG A 82 13.47 3.70 1.61
C ARG A 82 12.14 3.87 0.90
N ILE A 83 11.17 4.45 1.59
CA ILE A 83 9.80 4.58 1.10
C ILE A 83 9.66 5.76 0.14
N PHE A 84 8.98 5.52 -0.98
CA PHE A 84 8.55 6.53 -1.95
C PHE A 84 7.05 6.42 -2.12
N TYR A 85 6.31 7.48 -1.81
CA TYR A 85 4.87 7.52 -2.04
C TYR A 85 4.57 7.93 -3.47
N LYS A 86 3.72 7.18 -4.15
CA LYS A 86 3.33 7.38 -5.55
C LYS A 86 1.83 7.17 -5.73
N ASN A 87 1.25 7.71 -6.81
CA ASN A 87 -0.07 7.23 -7.24
C ASN A 87 0.05 5.73 -7.56
N PHE A 88 -0.99 4.95 -7.25
CA PHE A 88 -0.96 3.51 -7.50
C PHE A 88 -0.73 3.17 -8.98
N LEU A 89 -1.23 4.01 -9.90
CA LEU A 89 -1.00 3.89 -11.34
C LEU A 89 0.47 4.08 -11.74
N ASP A 90 1.25 4.80 -10.94
CA ASP A 90 2.65 5.11 -11.24
C ASP A 90 3.63 4.11 -10.62
N ILE A 91 3.16 3.19 -9.77
CA ILE A 91 4.03 2.24 -9.06
C ILE A 91 4.71 1.29 -10.03
N GLU A 92 3.95 0.63 -10.90
CA GLU A 92 4.49 -0.30 -11.89
C GLU A 92 5.45 0.39 -12.88
N PRO A 93 5.10 1.53 -13.50
CA PRO A 93 6.05 2.31 -14.31
C PRO A 93 7.34 2.71 -13.58
N ALA A 94 7.25 3.05 -12.29
CA ALA A 94 8.42 3.41 -11.48
C ALA A 94 9.34 2.21 -11.22
N ILE A 95 8.81 0.99 -11.14
CA ILE A 95 9.60 -0.23 -11.05
C ILE A 95 10.28 -0.50 -12.39
N LEU A 96 9.53 -0.44 -13.49
CA LEU A 96 10.03 -0.73 -14.84
C LEU A 96 11.12 0.24 -15.29
N SER A 97 11.02 1.51 -14.90
CA SER A 97 12.04 2.53 -15.18
C SER A 97 13.28 2.44 -14.27
N GLY A 98 13.24 1.63 -13.20
CA GLY A 98 14.31 1.52 -12.21
C GLY A 98 14.38 2.71 -11.24
N GLU A 99 13.37 3.58 -11.22
CA GLU A 99 13.27 4.66 -10.23
C GLU A 99 13.23 4.09 -8.80
N VAL A 100 12.46 3.02 -8.62
CA VAL A 100 12.36 2.22 -7.40
C VAL A 100 12.78 0.76 -7.65
N ASP A 101 13.08 0.04 -6.57
CA ASP A 101 13.54 -1.34 -6.67
C ASP A 101 12.38 -2.35 -6.64
N ALA A 102 11.30 -1.99 -5.95
CA ALA A 102 10.07 -2.75 -5.84
C ALA A 102 8.90 -1.82 -5.49
N GLY A 103 7.68 -2.33 -5.62
CA GLY A 103 6.47 -1.56 -5.34
C GLY A 103 5.31 -2.46 -4.96
N VAL A 104 4.36 -1.90 -4.20
CA VAL A 104 3.16 -2.63 -3.78
C VAL A 104 2.01 -2.31 -4.70
N LEU A 105 1.60 -3.30 -5.49
CA LEU A 105 0.43 -3.20 -6.37
C LEU A 105 -0.84 -3.40 -5.56
N ILE A 106 -1.89 -2.68 -5.93
CA ILE A 106 -3.23 -2.70 -5.32
C ILE A 106 -4.30 -2.65 -6.43
N HIS A 107 -5.57 -2.81 -6.06
CA HIS A 107 -6.71 -2.76 -6.99
C HIS A 107 -6.53 -3.72 -8.19
N GLU A 108 -6.87 -3.28 -9.40
CA GLU A 108 -6.77 -4.09 -10.62
C GLU A 108 -5.33 -4.49 -10.97
N SER A 109 -4.33 -3.72 -10.54
CA SER A 109 -2.91 -4.00 -10.83
C SER A 109 -2.42 -5.31 -10.22
N ILE A 110 -3.14 -5.90 -9.25
CA ILE A 110 -2.78 -7.22 -8.69
C ILE A 110 -3.17 -8.40 -9.61
N LEU A 111 -4.06 -8.14 -10.58
CA LEU A 111 -4.60 -9.14 -11.52
C LEU A 111 -3.70 -9.33 -12.74
N GLY A 112 -2.99 -8.28 -13.15
CA GLY A 112 -2.05 -8.31 -14.26
C GLY A 112 -1.07 -7.16 -14.14
N PHE A 113 0.21 -7.50 -14.27
CA PHE A 113 1.35 -6.57 -14.32
C PHE A 113 2.37 -7.13 -15.31
N ASP A 114 3.32 -6.29 -15.73
CA ASP A 114 4.32 -6.60 -16.74
C ASP A 114 5.05 -7.93 -16.50
N GLU A 115 5.21 -8.72 -17.56
CA GLU A 115 5.79 -10.06 -17.47
C GLU A 115 7.25 -10.07 -17.02
N SER A 116 7.96 -8.94 -17.05
CA SER A 116 9.32 -8.81 -16.51
C SER A 116 9.36 -8.73 -14.98
N LEU A 117 8.21 -8.59 -14.31
CA LEU A 117 8.11 -8.52 -12.86
C LEU A 117 7.70 -9.87 -12.26
N GLU A 118 7.98 -10.04 -10.97
CA GLU A 118 7.54 -11.18 -10.17
C GLU A 118 7.06 -10.73 -8.79
N VAL A 119 6.16 -11.53 -8.21
CA VAL A 119 5.72 -11.32 -6.83
C VAL A 119 6.85 -11.73 -5.90
N ALA A 120 7.28 -10.79 -5.06
CA ALA A 120 8.24 -11.06 -3.99
C ALA A 120 7.55 -11.56 -2.72
N VAL A 121 6.42 -10.95 -2.37
CA VAL A 121 5.63 -11.23 -1.17
C VAL A 121 4.17 -10.85 -1.42
N GLU A 122 3.23 -11.70 -1.01
CA GLU A 122 1.81 -11.32 -0.94
C GLU A 122 1.50 -10.72 0.44
N LEU A 123 0.55 -9.77 0.51
CA LEU A 123 0.17 -9.17 1.80
C LEU A 123 -0.23 -10.23 2.84
N TRP A 124 -0.87 -11.31 2.41
CA TRP A 124 -1.32 -12.38 3.29
C TRP A 124 -0.17 -13.16 3.93
N ASP A 125 1.01 -13.22 3.30
CA ASP A 125 2.18 -13.90 3.87
C ASP A 125 2.77 -13.16 5.07
N ILE A 126 2.38 -11.89 5.26
CA ILE A 126 2.97 -10.96 6.22
C ILE A 126 1.94 -10.25 7.11
N TRP A 127 0.66 -10.63 7.03
CA TRP A 127 -0.44 -10.10 7.85
C TRP A 127 -0.44 -10.67 9.27
#